data_AF-A0A951ZFH1-F1
#
_entry.id   AF-A0A951ZFH1-F1
#
_cell.length_a   1.000
_cell.length_b   1.000
_cell.length_c   1.000
_cell.angle_alpha   90.00
_cell.angle_beta   90.00
_cell.angle_gamma   90.00
#
_symmetry.space_group_name_H-M   'P 1'
#
loop_
_entity.id
_entity.type
_entity.pdbx_description
1 polymer ?
#
loop_
_entity_poly.entity_id
_entity_poly.type
_entity_poly.pdbx_seq_one_letter_code
_entity_poly.pdbx_strand_id
1 'polypeptide(L)'
;MPDFFPRKTIAWEAIEDPTALRRFSNSLPEMALVTGVVLRLYRAYVLSHGSPESGLWVGTTLVIGAVLLLVMLTVHLANYTVRHWWWRAPMFAALEAGSEIIVSLALTAMGLEKIGSRVASLSDWLPIAAQVLAWRALLIVPFTILLAAVVTLVRRVLISREHRTSTAQRVSEAHHAVADEPPPPSA
;
A
#
# COMPACT_ATOMS: atom_id res chain seq x y z
N MET A 1 -23.12 -46.33 12.65
CA MET A 1 -23.07 -45.19 11.71
C MET A 1 -21.62 -44.94 11.36
N PRO A 2 -21.21 -45.07 10.09
CA PRO A 2 -19.82 -44.81 9.71
C PRO A 2 -19.59 -43.30 9.58
N ASP A 3 -18.55 -42.79 10.23
CA ASP A 3 -18.08 -41.41 10.13
C ASP A 3 -17.57 -41.15 8.70
N PHE A 4 -18.43 -40.61 7.84
CA PHE A 4 -18.18 -40.42 6.41
C PHE A 4 -17.45 -39.10 6.06
N PHE A 5 -16.99 -38.35 7.07
CA PHE A 5 -16.30 -37.06 6.86
C PHE A 5 -14.86 -37.13 7.39
N PRO A 6 -13.85 -37.13 6.51
CA PRO A 6 -12.47 -36.95 6.91
C PRO A 6 -12.28 -35.59 7.59
N ARG A 7 -12.08 -35.57 8.92
CA ARG A 7 -11.61 -34.40 9.70
C ARG A 7 -10.11 -34.11 9.48
N LYS A 8 -9.60 -34.41 8.28
CA LYS A 8 -8.31 -33.94 7.80
C LYS A 8 -8.58 -33.13 6.55
N THR A 9 -9.11 -31.92 6.75
CA THR A 9 -8.78 -30.83 5.83
C THR A 9 -7.26 -30.77 5.84
N ILE A 10 -6.65 -31.11 4.70
CA ILE A 10 -5.26 -30.77 4.37
C ILE A 10 -4.96 -29.44 5.05
N ALA A 11 -4.12 -29.48 6.07
CA ALA A 11 -3.74 -28.33 6.86
C ALA A 11 -3.04 -27.37 5.90
N TRP A 12 -3.80 -26.44 5.33
CA TRP A 12 -3.28 -25.26 4.66
C TRP A 12 -2.73 -24.25 5.68
N GLU A 13 -2.33 -24.69 6.88
CA GLU A 13 -1.60 -23.88 7.88
C GLU A 13 -0.20 -23.47 7.36
N ALA A 14 0.33 -24.12 6.32
CA ALA A 14 1.59 -23.69 5.70
C ALA A 14 1.45 -22.46 4.76
N ILE A 15 0.23 -22.03 4.44
CA ILE A 15 -0.07 -20.73 3.80
C ILE A 15 -0.68 -19.77 4.83
N GLU A 16 -0.44 -20.03 6.11
CA GLU A 16 -0.61 -19.03 7.16
C GLU A 16 0.55 -18.04 7.01
N ASP A 17 0.29 -17.02 6.17
CA ASP A 17 1.08 -15.82 5.89
C ASP A 17 2.23 -15.64 6.90
N PRO A 18 3.52 -15.79 6.50
CA PRO A 18 4.62 -15.88 7.44
C PRO A 18 4.54 -14.67 8.36
N THR A 19 4.38 -14.91 9.66
CA THR A 19 4.16 -13.88 10.69
C THR A 19 5.12 -12.70 10.57
N ALA A 20 6.32 -12.93 10.03
CA ALA A 20 7.28 -11.91 9.65
C ALA A 20 6.79 -10.91 8.60
N LEU A 21 6.20 -11.32 7.46
CA LEU A 21 5.72 -10.40 6.41
C LEU A 21 4.57 -9.55 6.90
N ARG A 22 3.64 -10.14 7.65
CA ARG A 22 2.53 -9.41 8.26
C ARG A 22 3.01 -8.45 9.36
N ARG A 23 4.02 -8.84 10.15
CA ARG A 23 4.65 -7.95 11.13
C ARG A 23 5.36 -6.78 10.43
N PHE A 24 6.08 -7.07 9.35
CA PHE A 24 6.78 -6.09 8.54
C PHE A 24 5.80 -5.08 7.91
N SER A 25 4.72 -5.56 7.27
CA SER A 25 3.73 -4.67 6.64
C SER A 25 2.97 -3.78 7.64
N ASN A 26 2.83 -4.23 8.89
CA ASN A 26 2.29 -3.44 10.00
C ASN A 26 3.30 -2.46 10.60
N SER A 27 4.60 -2.70 10.42
CA SER A 27 5.65 -1.84 10.93
C SER A 27 5.87 -0.67 9.98
N LEU A 28 5.37 0.51 10.37
CA LEU A 28 5.57 1.75 9.63
C LEU A 28 7.06 2.08 9.39
N PRO A 29 7.95 2.04 10.40
CA PRO A 29 9.35 2.38 10.18
C PRO A 29 10.05 1.35 9.30
N GLU A 30 9.84 0.05 9.51
CA GLU A 30 10.53 -0.98 8.73
C GLU A 30 10.14 -0.89 7.24
N MET A 31 8.85 -0.80 6.92
CA MET A 31 8.39 -0.67 5.54
C MET A 31 8.92 0.60 4.87
N ALA A 32 8.85 1.75 5.55
CA ALA A 32 9.28 3.01 4.97
C ALA A 32 10.80 3.05 4.73
N LEU A 33 11.59 2.60 5.70
CA LEU A 33 13.05 2.57 5.60
C LEU A 33 13.52 1.60 4.52
N VAL A 34 12.98 0.38 4.48
CA VAL A 34 13.35 -0.60 3.46
C VAL A 34 12.95 -0.10 2.07
N THR A 35 11.76 0.50 1.93
CA THR A 35 11.31 1.04 0.65
C THR A 35 12.28 2.12 0.14
N GLY A 36 12.67 3.08 0.98
CA GLY A 36 13.58 4.15 0.54
C GLY A 36 15.00 3.64 0.26
N VAL A 37 15.53 2.72 1.06
CA VAL A 37 16.83 2.08 0.76
C VAL A 37 16.79 1.36 -0.59
N VAL A 38 15.75 0.55 -0.83
CA VAL A 38 15.59 -0.21 -2.09
C VAL A 38 15.45 0.73 -3.28
N LEU A 39 14.59 1.75 -3.19
CA LEU A 39 14.41 2.74 -4.26
C LEU A 39 15.69 3.50 -4.56
N ARG A 40 16.45 3.86 -3.52
CA ARG A 40 17.71 4.59 -3.69
C ARG A 40 18.78 3.74 -4.36
N LEU A 41 18.93 2.48 -3.94
CA LEU A 41 19.86 1.54 -4.56
C LEU A 41 19.46 1.19 -6.00
N TYR A 42 18.17 0.96 -6.24
CA TYR A 42 17.63 0.75 -7.58
C TYR A 42 17.97 1.92 -8.51
N ARG A 43 17.73 3.15 -8.06
CA ARG A 43 18.04 4.35 -8.84
C ARG A 43 19.55 4.47 -9.12
N ALA A 44 20.39 4.25 -8.12
CA ALA A 44 21.84 4.28 -8.29
C ALA A 44 22.32 3.21 -9.28
N TYR A 45 21.77 2.00 -9.22
CA TYR A 45 22.06 0.91 -10.15
C TYR A 45 21.65 1.26 -11.59
N VAL A 46 20.42 1.76 -11.77
CA VAL A 46 19.90 2.08 -13.10
C VAL A 46 20.63 3.26 -13.74
N LEU A 47 21.03 4.26 -12.96
CA LEU A 47 21.81 5.39 -13.47
C LEU A 47 23.27 5.02 -13.77
N SER A 48 23.81 3.98 -13.14
CA SER A 48 25.19 3.51 -13.40
C SER A 48 25.29 2.56 -14.58
N HIS A 49 24.27 1.74 -14.84
CA HIS A 49 24.29 0.70 -15.89
C HIS A 49 23.41 1.02 -17.09
N GLY A 50 22.51 2.00 -16.97
CA GLY A 50 21.57 2.38 -18.01
C GLY A 50 22.09 3.42 -18.99
N SER A 51 21.22 3.86 -19.92
CA SER A 51 21.49 4.97 -20.84
C SER A 51 20.80 6.24 -20.32
N PRO A 52 21.54 7.16 -19.64
CA PRO A 52 20.94 8.37 -19.06
C PRO A 52 20.47 9.35 -20.14
N GLU A 53 21.07 9.29 -21.33
CA GLU A 53 20.74 10.11 -22.50
C GLU A 53 19.41 9.72 -23.16
N SER A 54 18.92 8.50 -22.88
CA SER A 54 17.63 8.04 -23.37
C SER A 54 16.52 8.50 -22.43
N GLY A 55 15.73 9.49 -22.88
CA GLY A 55 14.57 9.97 -22.13
C GLY A 55 13.55 8.86 -21.82
N LEU A 56 13.42 7.85 -22.70
CA LEU A 56 12.56 6.69 -22.47
C LEU A 56 13.09 5.82 -21.32
N TRP A 57 14.39 5.58 -21.26
CA TRP A 57 15.01 4.82 -20.17
C TRP A 57 14.80 5.50 -18.82
N VAL A 58 15.06 6.81 -18.75
CA VAL A 58 14.84 7.62 -17.54
C VAL A 58 13.36 7.60 -17.15
N GLY A 59 12.45 7.80 -18.10
CA GLY A 59 11.01 7.77 -17.88
C GLY A 59 10.52 6.44 -17.32
N THR A 60 10.90 5.33 -17.95
CA THR A 60 10.52 3.97 -17.49
C THR A 60 11.05 3.68 -16.09
N THR A 61 12.29 4.07 -15.81
CA THR A 61 12.91 3.89 -14.49
C THR A 61 12.14 4.63 -13.40
N LEU A 62 11.76 5.88 -13.67
CA LEU A 62 10.97 6.70 -12.74
C LEU A 62 9.59 6.08 -12.49
N VAL A 63 8.93 5.57 -13.53
CA VAL A 63 7.63 4.90 -13.41
C VAL A 63 7.75 3.64 -12.57
N ILE A 64 8.76 2.80 -12.79
CA ILE A 64 8.98 1.58 -12.00
C ILE A 64 9.19 1.92 -10.53
N GLY A 65 10.05 2.90 -10.22
CA GLY A 65 10.28 3.35 -8.85
C GLY A 65 9.02 3.91 -8.20
N ALA A 66 8.23 4.69 -8.94
CA ALA A 66 6.94 5.20 -8.46
C ALA A 66 5.97 4.05 -8.16
N VAL A 67 5.80 3.09 -9.07
CA VAL A 67 4.91 1.94 -8.86
C VAL A 67 5.32 1.16 -7.62
N LEU A 68 6.62 0.88 -7.44
CA LEU A 68 7.11 0.18 -6.25
C LEU A 68 6.78 0.93 -4.96
N LEU A 69 7.04 2.24 -4.93
CA LEU A 69 6.71 3.11 -3.79
C LEU A 69 5.21 3.06 -3.46
N LEU A 70 4.37 3.22 -4.48
CA LEU A 70 2.91 3.25 -4.32
C LEU A 70 2.37 1.91 -3.87
N VAL A 71 2.89 0.79 -4.39
CA VAL A 71 2.53 -0.57 -3.94
C VAL A 71 2.88 -0.76 -2.47
N MET A 72 4.10 -0.42 -2.05
CA MET A 72 4.51 -0.55 -0.64
C MET A 72 3.65 0.32 0.28
N LEU A 73 3.36 1.55 -0.13
CA LEU A 73 2.46 2.44 0.59
C LEU A 73 1.04 1.85 0.68
N THR A 74 0.50 1.31 -0.40
CA THR A 74 -0.82 0.65 -0.40
C THR A 74 -0.84 -0.55 0.52
N VAL A 75 0.17 -1.42 0.46
CA VAL A 75 0.28 -2.59 1.34
C VAL A 75 0.32 -2.15 2.80
N HIS A 76 1.07 -1.10 3.14
CA HIS A 76 1.09 -0.56 4.49
C HIS A 76 -0.27 -0.02 4.93
N LEU A 77 -0.90 0.82 4.09
CA LEU A 77 -2.16 1.50 4.41
C LEU A 77 -3.36 0.55 4.44
N ALA A 78 -3.33 -0.53 3.66
CA ALA A 78 -4.38 -1.55 3.62
C ALA A 78 -4.61 -2.21 4.99
N ASN A 79 -3.59 -2.22 5.86
CA ASN A 79 -3.68 -2.74 7.21
C ASN A 79 -4.43 -1.81 8.20
N TYR A 80 -4.80 -0.59 7.77
CA TYR A 80 -5.39 0.42 8.64
C TYR A 80 -6.68 1.03 8.07
N THR A 81 -7.54 1.53 8.96
CA THR A 81 -8.70 2.29 8.54
C THR A 81 -8.29 3.63 7.94
N VAL A 82 -9.09 4.15 7.00
CA VAL A 82 -8.85 5.43 6.31
C VAL A 82 -8.63 6.59 7.29
N ARG A 83 -9.24 6.53 8.48
CA ARG A 83 -9.01 7.52 9.55
C ARG A 83 -7.54 7.59 9.98
N HIS A 84 -6.79 6.51 9.97
CA HIS A 84 -5.38 6.53 10.39
C HIS A 84 -4.43 7.01 9.28
N TRP A 85 -4.91 7.12 8.04
CA TRP A 85 -4.07 7.47 6.90
C TRP A 85 -3.57 8.92 6.97
N TRP A 86 -4.29 9.82 7.66
CA TRP A 86 -3.94 11.25 7.73
C TRP A 86 -2.56 11.50 8.32
N TRP A 87 -2.10 10.67 9.26
CA TRP A 87 -0.76 10.79 9.85
C TRP A 87 0.20 9.72 9.33
N ARG A 88 -0.30 8.52 8.99
CA ARG A 88 0.54 7.41 8.52
C ARG A 88 1.16 7.68 7.17
N ALA A 89 0.40 8.23 6.21
CA ALA A 89 0.94 8.51 4.89
C ALA A 89 2.02 9.62 4.93
N PRO A 90 1.83 10.75 5.64
CA PRO A 90 2.91 11.71 5.86
C PRO A 90 4.11 11.14 6.59
N MET A 91 3.90 10.33 7.64
CA MET A 91 5.02 9.69 8.34
C MET A 91 5.78 8.69 7.47
N PHE A 92 5.06 7.90 6.66
CA PHE A 92 5.67 7.00 5.69
C PHE A 92 6.54 7.80 4.71
N ALA A 93 6.00 8.88 4.14
CA ALA A 93 6.74 9.77 3.24
C ALA A 93 7.99 10.37 3.90
N ALA A 94 7.89 10.82 5.15
CA ALA A 94 9.00 11.42 5.87
C ALA A 94 10.12 10.40 6.16
N LEU A 95 9.77 9.18 6.60
CA LEU A 95 10.75 8.15 6.91
C LEU A 95 11.38 7.55 5.65
N GLU A 96 10.58 7.32 4.61
CA GLU A 96 11.08 6.85 3.32
C GLU A 96 12.03 7.89 2.73
N ALA A 97 11.64 9.16 2.65
CA ALA A 97 12.51 10.24 2.19
C ALA A 97 13.77 10.38 3.06
N GLY A 98 13.62 10.28 4.38
CA GLY A 98 14.74 10.31 5.33
C GLY A 98 15.75 9.20 5.06
N SER A 99 15.28 7.98 4.80
CA SER A 99 16.17 6.86 4.44
C SER A 99 16.88 7.09 3.10
N GLU A 100 16.19 7.64 2.09
CA GLU A 100 16.82 7.99 0.82
C GLU A 100 17.90 9.05 0.99
N ILE A 101 17.65 10.07 1.81
CA ILE A 101 18.61 11.14 2.12
C ILE A 101 19.84 10.56 2.81
N ILE A 102 19.67 9.67 3.79
CA ILE A 102 20.77 9.02 4.50
C ILE A 102 21.61 8.16 3.55
N VAL A 103 20.97 7.35 2.70
CA VAL A 103 21.69 6.53 1.71
C VAL A 103 22.40 7.43 0.68
N SER A 104 21.78 8.53 0.26
CA SER A 104 22.42 9.52 -0.63
C SER A 104 23.66 10.15 0.02
N LEU A 105 23.56 10.57 1.28
CA LEU A 105 24.68 11.09 2.05
C LEU A 105 25.82 10.07 2.15
N ALA A 106 25.50 8.79 2.43
CA ALA A 106 26.50 7.72 2.48
C ALA A 106 27.19 7.52 1.12
N LEU A 107 26.43 7.47 0.03
CA LEU A 107 26.98 7.34 -1.33
C LEU A 107 27.82 8.56 -1.74
N THR A 108 27.40 9.77 -1.35
CA THR A 108 28.13 11.01 -1.57
C THR A 108 29.45 11.02 -0.80
N ALA A 109 29.44 10.60 0.46
CA ALA A 109 30.64 10.48 1.28
C ALA A 109 31.64 9.46 0.72
N MET A 110 31.16 8.42 0.04
CA MET A 110 31.98 7.43 -0.66
C MET A 110 32.40 7.86 -2.08
N GLY A 111 31.96 9.03 -2.56
CA GLY A 111 32.25 9.51 -3.91
C GLY A 111 31.56 8.72 -5.04
N LEU A 112 30.51 7.95 -4.72
CA LEU A 112 29.78 7.11 -5.66
C LEU A 112 28.57 7.82 -6.28
N GLU A 113 28.09 8.89 -5.65
CA GLU A 113 26.92 9.62 -6.12
C GLU A 113 27.26 10.65 -7.21
N LYS A 114 26.56 10.60 -8.34
CA LYS A 114 26.66 11.58 -9.43
C LYS A 114 25.38 12.39 -9.55
N ILE A 115 25.53 13.70 -9.75
CA ILE A 115 24.45 14.63 -10.07
C ILE A 115 24.70 15.13 -11.50
N GLY A 116 24.05 14.51 -12.47
CA GLY A 116 24.33 14.77 -13.89
C GLY A 116 25.76 14.38 -14.26
N SER A 117 26.56 15.34 -14.74
CA SER A 117 27.93 15.11 -15.19
C SER A 117 28.99 15.20 -14.08
N ARG A 118 28.64 15.66 -12.87
CA ARG A 118 29.58 15.86 -11.75
C ARG A 118 29.32 14.90 -10.61
N VAL A 119 30.37 14.58 -9.85
CA VAL A 119 30.25 13.88 -8.55
C VAL A 119 29.58 14.83 -7.56
N ALA A 120 28.64 14.31 -6.77
CA ALA A 120 27.96 15.07 -5.74
C ALA A 120 28.95 15.53 -4.67
N SER A 121 28.83 16.78 -4.24
CA SER A 121 29.58 17.29 -3.08
C SER A 121 28.72 17.20 -1.82
N LEU A 122 29.36 17.13 -0.65
CA LEU A 122 28.62 17.20 0.62
C LEU A 122 27.85 18.50 0.77
N SER A 123 28.22 19.61 0.10
CA SER A 123 27.44 20.85 0.10
C SER A 123 26.11 20.76 -0.68
N ASP A 124 25.98 19.80 -1.61
CA ASP A 124 24.74 19.61 -2.38
C ASP A 124 23.64 18.86 -1.59
N TRP A 125 23.93 18.40 -0.38
CA TRP A 125 23.04 17.53 0.41
C TRP A 125 21.66 18.13 0.67
N LEU A 126 21.58 19.42 1.03
CA LEU A 126 20.33 20.06 1.42
C LEU A 126 19.39 20.27 0.22
N PRO A 127 19.88 20.80 -0.93
CA PRO A 127 19.10 20.82 -2.17
C PRO A 127 18.59 19.43 -2.60
N ILE A 128 19.44 18.39 -2.51
CA ILE A 128 19.05 17.01 -2.85
C ILE A 128 17.93 16.53 -1.92
N ALA A 129 18.09 16.75 -0.61
CA ALA A 129 17.11 16.35 0.38
C ALA A 129 15.76 17.04 0.18
N ALA A 130 15.77 18.35 -0.06
CA ALA A 130 14.56 19.11 -0.34
C ALA A 130 13.86 18.63 -1.62
N GLN A 131 14.63 18.34 -2.66
CA GLN A 131 14.09 17.80 -3.92
C GLN A 131 13.45 16.42 -3.71
N VAL A 132 14.12 15.52 -2.99
CA VAL A 132 13.56 14.19 -2.66
C VAL A 132 12.24 14.36 -1.89
N LEU A 133 12.23 15.18 -0.84
CA LEU A 133 11.04 15.38 -0.03
C LEU A 133 9.88 15.98 -0.84
N ALA A 134 10.17 16.95 -1.72
CA ALA A 134 9.18 17.57 -2.57
C ALA A 134 8.56 16.57 -3.56
N TRP A 135 9.38 15.78 -4.26
CA TRP A 135 8.89 14.75 -5.18
C TRP A 135 8.12 13.64 -4.47
N ARG A 136 8.55 13.24 -3.26
CA ARG A 136 7.85 12.25 -2.45
C ARG A 136 6.51 12.76 -1.97
N ALA A 137 6.43 13.98 -1.47
CA ALA A 137 5.18 14.61 -1.10
C ALA A 137 4.22 14.70 -2.30
N LEU A 138 4.73 15.12 -3.47
CA LEU A 138 3.95 15.27 -4.69
C LEU A 138 3.42 13.93 -5.24
N LEU A 139 4.07 12.81 -4.96
CA LEU A 139 3.59 11.48 -5.35
C LEU A 139 2.65 10.87 -4.30
N ILE A 140 3.08 10.86 -3.03
CA ILE A 140 2.41 10.12 -1.95
C ILE A 140 1.09 10.79 -1.54
N VAL A 141 1.06 12.12 -1.42
CA VAL A 141 -0.13 12.84 -0.95
C VAL A 141 -1.31 12.67 -1.91
N PRO A 142 -1.21 13.01 -3.21
CA PRO A 142 -2.35 12.87 -4.11
C PRO A 142 -2.76 11.40 -4.30
N PHE A 143 -1.79 10.48 -4.33
CA PHE A 143 -2.10 9.05 -4.40
C PHE A 143 -2.89 8.57 -3.18
N THR A 144 -2.49 8.98 -1.97
CA THR A 144 -3.18 8.60 -0.74
C THR A 144 -4.61 9.15 -0.73
N ILE A 145 -4.81 10.38 -1.19
CA ILE A 145 -6.14 10.99 -1.32
C ILE A 145 -6.99 10.20 -2.32
N LEU A 146 -6.44 9.87 -3.49
CA LEU A 146 -7.12 9.08 -4.51
C LEU A 146 -7.51 7.70 -3.98
N LEU A 147 -6.56 7.01 -3.35
CA LEU A 147 -6.79 5.68 -2.77
C LEU A 147 -7.86 5.74 -1.68
N ALA A 148 -7.85 6.76 -0.82
CA ALA A 148 -8.84 6.95 0.23
C ALA A 148 -10.24 7.16 -0.35
N ALA A 149 -10.35 7.94 -1.43
CA ALA A 149 -11.60 8.16 -2.14
C ALA A 149 -12.14 6.85 -2.74
N VAL A 150 -11.28 6.07 -3.42
CA VAL A 150 -11.64 4.77 -3.99
C VAL A 150 -12.11 3.80 -2.92
N VAL A 151 -11.34 3.64 -1.83
CA VAL A 151 -11.69 2.72 -0.73
C VAL A 151 -13.00 3.13 -0.06
N THR A 152 -13.22 4.43 0.14
CA THR A 152 -14.47 4.95 0.73
C THR A 152 -15.67 4.70 -0.19
N LEU A 153 -15.50 4.88 -1.49
CA LEU A 153 -16.54 4.62 -2.48
C LEU A 153 -16.91 3.12 -2.51
N VAL A 154 -15.91 2.25 -2.62
CA VAL A 154 -16.10 0.79 -2.62
C VAL A 154 -16.81 0.35 -1.34
N ARG A 155 -16.37 0.85 -0.18
CA ARG A 155 -17.03 0.56 1.10
C ARG A 155 -18.50 1.00 1.12
N ARG A 156 -18.82 2.19 0.59
CA ARG A 156 -20.21 2.67 0.49
C ARG A 156 -21.06 1.78 -0.41
N VAL A 157 -20.52 1.36 -1.57
CA VAL A 157 -21.24 0.47 -2.51
C VAL A 157 -21.50 -0.90 -1.89
N LEU A 158 -20.51 -1.48 -1.20
CA LEU A 158 -20.66 -2.78 -0.53
C LEU A 158 -21.72 -2.74 0.58
N ILE A 159 -21.66 -1.75 1.47
CA ILE A 159 -22.64 -1.58 2.55
C ILE A 159 -24.05 -1.37 1.98
N SER A 160 -24.18 -0.59 0.90
CA SER A 160 -25.48 -0.37 0.26
C SER A 160 -26.07 -1.67 -0.33
N ARG A 161 -25.22 -2.56 -0.87
CA ARG A 161 -25.67 -3.87 -1.37
C ARG A 161 -26.12 -4.78 -0.24
N GLU A 162 -25.41 -4.82 0.87
CA GLU A 162 -25.73 -5.65 2.03
C GLU A 162 -27.04 -5.24 2.73
N HIS A 163 -27.34 -3.95 2.78
CA HIS A 163 -28.65 -3.47 3.25
C HIS A 163 -29.80 -3.92 2.35
N ARG A 164 -29.60 -3.98 1.03
CA ARG A 164 -30.64 -4.43 0.08
C ARG A 164 -30.91 -5.92 0.23
N THR A 165 -29.87 -6.75 0.34
CA THR A 165 -30.04 -8.21 0.54
C THR A 165 -30.67 -8.54 1.88
N SER A 166 -30.23 -7.90 2.98
CA SER A 166 -30.83 -8.14 4.31
C SER A 166 -32.30 -7.70 4.38
N THR A 167 -32.66 -6.58 3.74
CA THR A 167 -34.06 -6.13 3.67
C THR A 167 -34.90 -7.11 2.84
N ALA A 168 -34.41 -7.56 1.69
CA ALA A 168 -35.10 -8.54 0.86
C ALA A 168 -35.33 -9.88 1.59
N GLN A 169 -34.34 -10.34 2.36
CA GLN A 169 -34.46 -11.56 3.15
C GLN A 169 -35.53 -11.43 4.24
N ARG A 170 -35.55 -10.30 4.99
CA ARG A 170 -36.58 -10.06 6.02
C ARG A 170 -38.00 -9.97 5.45
N VAL A 171 -38.16 -9.38 4.25
CA VAL A 171 -39.46 -9.33 3.57
C VAL A 171 -39.92 -10.73 3.15
N SER A 172 -38.99 -11.56 2.64
CA SER A 172 -39.29 -12.96 2.30
C SER A 172 -39.69 -13.78 3.54
N GLU A 173 -38.95 -13.64 4.64
CA GLU A 173 -39.28 -14.30 5.92
C GLU A 173 -40.65 -13.86 6.46
N ALA A 174 -40.98 -12.57 6.38
CA ALA A 174 -42.29 -12.06 6.78
C ALA A 174 -43.44 -12.60 5.90
N HIS A 175 -43.22 -12.71 4.58
CA HIS A 175 -44.22 -13.31 3.68
C HIS A 175 -44.45 -14.79 3.98
N HIS A 176 -43.41 -15.56 4.30
CA HIS A 176 -43.56 -16.96 4.70
C HIS A 176 -44.29 -17.10 6.04
N ALA A 177 -43.99 -16.25 7.03
CA ALA A 177 -44.66 -16.29 8.32
C ALA A 177 -46.17 -16.03 8.23
N VAL A 178 -46.60 -15.12 7.35
CA VAL A 178 -48.02 -14.83 7.10
C VAL A 178 -48.71 -15.96 6.32
N ALA A 179 -47.98 -16.66 5.44
CA ALA A 179 -48.52 -17.79 4.69
C ALA A 179 -48.77 -19.04 5.56
N ASP A 180 -48.01 -19.19 6.65
CA ASP A 180 -48.13 -20.31 7.61
C ASP A 180 -49.17 -20.05 8.73
N GLU A 181 -49.80 -18.87 8.77
CA GLU A 181 -50.81 -18.53 9.78
C GLU A 181 -52.18 -19.15 9.40
N PRO A 182 -52.75 -20.05 10.23
CA PRO A 182 -54.01 -20.71 9.91
C PRO A 182 -55.17 -19.70 9.86
N PRO A 183 -56.17 -19.90 8.99
CA PRO A 183 -57.27 -18.96 8.82
C PRO A 183 -58.00 -18.75 10.15
N PRO A 184 -58.44 -17.51 10.45
CA PRO A 184 -59.14 -17.22 11.69
C PRO A 184 -60.42 -18.09 11.78
N PRO A 185 -60.76 -18.58 12.99
CA PRO A 185 -61.96 -19.39 13.15
C PRO A 185 -63.17 -18.59 12.69
N SER A 186 -63.90 -19.15 11.71
CA SER A 186 -65.15 -18.59 11.21
C SER A 186 -66.15 -18.51 12.37
N ALA A 187 -66.60 -17.28 12.67
CA ALA A 187 -67.63 -16.98 13.67
C ALA A 187 -69.00 -17.51 13.26
#